data_AF-A0A1E3PW04-F1
#
_entry.id   AF-A0A1E3PW04-F1
#
_cell.length_a   1.000
_cell.length_b   1.000
_cell.length_c   1.000
_cell.angle_alpha   90.00
_cell.angle_beta   90.00
_cell.angle_gamma   90.00
#
_symmetry.space_group_name_H-M   'P 1'
#
loop_
_entity.id
_entity.type
_entity.pdbx_description
1 polymer ?
#
loop_
_entity_poly.entity_id
_entity_poly.type
_entity_poly.pdbx_seq_one_letter_code
_entity_poly.pdbx_strand_id
1 'polypeptide(L)'
;MVSLASLQTLITILAPFLLPRIIGYVQRFRHTGSFTGDANRTGPVSLSATYMSIIFVFFLAAILHLAHVAVFLTRNPQGKFNNNVFQITGLPILTPTETVAGTLARLGRYNERTESILTKLSSPKARAIYAAFGNAITDCSWCSIANESSYRLYVLPTLLWPFFAQIGVVGVSTALSKKLAAIRVSTSVMLAIAMVYVVWRLWNFDPFANINGRGRVITQWLLDDLLRQRDEILATFDIVLAGITWLVGTNRWVLDDDAGSFVSEHETIIRDFHDLERKLDDVLQKERSASMVRGTIINDDKLRLQFAQFWAEIAREEKKLVEDAGVKTALNEAREADNYDKLNDEAGKYSEAIVGVSKLNFAR
;
A
#
# COMPACT_ATOMS: atom_id res chain seq x y z
N MET A 1 24.85 -1.12 6.74
CA MET A 1 25.15 -0.66 5.36
C MET A 1 24.25 -1.45 4.43
N VAL A 2 23.28 -0.81 3.80
CA VAL A 2 22.34 -1.50 2.91
C VAL A 2 23.11 -1.89 1.64
N SER A 3 23.29 -3.19 1.40
CA SER A 3 23.97 -3.65 0.20
C SER A 3 23.07 -3.45 -1.02
N LEU A 4 23.67 -3.21 -2.19
CA LEU A 4 22.93 -3.11 -3.45
C LEU A 4 22.09 -4.36 -3.72
N ALA A 5 22.58 -5.53 -3.29
CA ALA A 5 21.85 -6.79 -3.36
C ALA A 5 20.58 -6.75 -2.51
N SER A 6 20.63 -6.21 -1.28
CA SER A 6 19.46 -6.07 -0.39
C SER A 6 18.40 -5.14 -0.99
N LEU A 7 18.83 -4.06 -1.63
CA LEU A 7 17.96 -3.13 -2.36
C LEU A 7 17.33 -3.81 -3.57
N GLN A 8 18.10 -4.60 -4.31
CA GLN A 8 17.62 -5.35 -5.45
C GLN A 8 16.59 -6.41 -5.02
N THR A 9 16.81 -7.16 -3.94
CA THR A 9 15.83 -8.14 -3.44
C THR A 9 14.54 -7.46 -2.99
N LEU A 10 14.65 -6.33 -2.28
CA LEU A 10 13.49 -5.55 -1.83
C LEU A 10 12.69 -5.02 -3.02
N ILE A 11 13.36 -4.47 -4.03
CA ILE A 11 12.73 -3.98 -5.25
C ILE A 11 12.13 -5.15 -6.03
N THR A 12 12.78 -6.31 -6.12
CA THR A 12 12.25 -7.45 -6.89
C THR A 12 10.98 -8.04 -6.24
N ILE A 13 10.91 -8.03 -4.91
CA ILE A 13 9.73 -8.50 -4.16
C ILE A 13 8.60 -7.45 -4.20
N LEU A 14 8.91 -6.17 -3.98
CA LEU A 14 7.88 -5.12 -3.99
C LEU A 14 7.48 -4.67 -5.41
N ALA A 15 8.33 -4.85 -6.42
CA ALA A 15 8.07 -4.42 -7.80
C ALA A 15 6.73 -4.92 -8.34
N PRO A 16 6.38 -6.21 -8.35
CA PRO A 16 5.10 -6.64 -8.91
C PRO A 16 3.87 -6.04 -8.21
N PHE A 17 3.99 -5.60 -6.96
CA PHE A 17 2.91 -4.96 -6.20
C PHE A 17 2.91 -3.43 -6.32
N LEU A 18 4.08 -2.81 -6.37
CA LEU A 18 4.23 -1.36 -6.43
C LEU A 18 4.27 -0.80 -7.86
N LEU A 19 4.91 -1.49 -8.81
CA LEU A 19 5.08 -1.01 -10.20
C LEU A 19 3.75 -0.65 -10.87
N PRO A 20 2.70 -1.52 -10.88
CA PRO A 20 1.47 -1.17 -11.58
C PRO A 20 0.80 0.07 -10.98
N ARG A 21 0.92 0.29 -9.66
CA ARG A 21 0.36 1.47 -8.98
C ARG A 21 1.21 2.73 -9.16
N ILE A 22 2.53 2.60 -9.16
CA ILE A 22 3.46 3.71 -9.42
C ILE A 22 3.35 4.14 -10.89
N ILE A 23 3.26 3.21 -11.83
CA ILE A 23 3.05 3.50 -13.25
C ILE A 23 1.73 4.22 -13.45
N GLY A 24 0.63 3.73 -12.87
CA GLY A 24 -0.66 4.43 -12.90
C GLY A 24 -0.59 5.84 -12.30
N TYR A 25 0.17 6.02 -11.22
CA TYR A 25 0.38 7.34 -10.59
C TYR A 25 1.21 8.29 -11.46
N VAL A 26 2.32 7.82 -12.04
CA VAL A 26 3.19 8.59 -12.94
C VAL A 26 2.47 8.93 -14.24
N GLN A 27 1.65 8.02 -14.76
CA GLN A 27 0.79 8.30 -15.92
C GLN A 27 -0.24 9.36 -15.58
N ARG A 28 -0.90 9.30 -14.41
CA ARG A 28 -1.82 10.35 -13.94
C ARG A 28 -1.14 11.72 -13.79
N PHE A 29 0.13 11.77 -13.36
CA PHE A 29 0.93 13.00 -13.28
C PHE A 29 1.51 13.47 -14.63
N ARG A 30 1.65 12.59 -15.62
CA ARG A 30 2.08 12.97 -16.97
C ARG A 30 0.90 13.45 -17.83
N HIS A 31 -0.31 12.99 -17.55
CA HIS A 31 -1.53 13.40 -18.26
C HIS A 31 -2.21 14.65 -17.67
N THR A 32 -1.68 15.25 -16.60
CA THR A 32 -2.15 16.56 -16.09
C THR A 32 -1.88 17.76 -17.01
N GLY A 33 -1.29 17.54 -18.20
CA GLY A 33 -1.08 18.57 -19.22
C GLY A 33 -2.19 18.67 -20.29
N SER A 34 -3.16 17.75 -20.35
CA SER A 34 -4.18 17.78 -21.41
C SER A 34 -5.50 17.11 -20.99
N PHE A 35 -6.12 17.62 -19.92
CA PHE A 35 -7.45 17.16 -19.51
C PHE A 35 -8.39 18.35 -19.33
N THR A 36 -8.95 18.80 -20.45
CA THR A 36 -10.14 19.65 -20.51
C THR A 36 -11.36 18.77 -20.23
N GLY A 37 -12.10 19.02 -19.13
CA GLY A 37 -13.53 18.68 -19.10
C GLY A 37 -14.12 17.98 -17.88
N ASP A 38 -13.37 17.37 -16.96
CA ASP A 38 -13.98 16.69 -15.80
C ASP A 38 -14.13 17.63 -14.59
N ALA A 39 -15.22 18.41 -14.59
CA ALA A 39 -15.62 19.30 -13.49
C ALA A 39 -16.03 18.56 -12.19
N ASN A 40 -15.91 17.23 -12.11
CA ASN A 40 -16.34 16.43 -10.95
C ASN A 40 -15.19 15.80 -10.15
N ARG A 41 -13.94 16.18 -10.41
CA ARG A 41 -12.81 15.75 -9.58
C ARG A 41 -12.70 16.65 -8.37
N THR A 42 -13.27 16.20 -7.24
CA THR A 42 -13.09 16.83 -5.92
C THR A 42 -11.61 17.09 -5.69
N GLY A 43 -11.23 18.36 -5.52
CA GLY A 43 -9.88 18.75 -5.15
C GLY A 43 -9.45 18.16 -3.81
N PRO A 44 -8.21 18.44 -3.35
CA PRO A 44 -7.71 17.93 -2.07
C PRO A 44 -8.70 18.27 -0.94
N VAL A 45 -9.29 17.23 -0.35
CA VAL A 45 -10.29 17.37 0.72
C VAL A 45 -9.54 17.54 2.04
N SER A 46 -10.09 18.36 2.95
CA SER A 46 -9.56 18.48 4.31
C SER A 46 -9.60 17.13 5.02
N LEU A 47 -8.53 16.84 5.76
CA LEU A 47 -8.35 15.54 6.40
C LEU A 47 -9.39 15.39 7.54
N SER A 48 -10.25 14.37 7.47
CA SER A 48 -11.20 14.09 8.55
C SER A 48 -10.48 13.71 9.85
N ALA A 49 -11.09 14.03 10.99
CA ALA A 49 -10.58 13.71 12.33
C ALA A 49 -10.23 12.23 12.49
N THR A 50 -11.00 11.32 11.87
CA THR A 50 -10.73 9.88 11.90
C THR A 50 -9.38 9.54 11.27
N TYR A 51 -9.07 10.09 10.10
CA TYR A 51 -7.79 9.84 9.43
C TYR A 51 -6.63 10.46 10.20
N MET A 52 -6.83 11.63 10.82
CA MET A 52 -5.83 12.22 11.73
C MET A 52 -5.53 11.32 12.93
N SER A 53 -6.55 10.76 13.59
CA SER A 53 -6.35 9.82 14.71
C SER A 53 -5.60 8.57 14.27
N ILE A 54 -5.93 7.99 13.11
CA ILE A 54 -5.24 6.80 12.59
C ILE A 54 -3.78 7.11 12.28
N ILE A 55 -3.50 8.23 11.60
CA ILE A 55 -2.14 8.68 11.29
C ILE A 55 -1.35 8.92 12.59
N PHE A 56 -1.97 9.54 13.59
CA PHE A 56 -1.33 9.77 14.89
C PHE A 56 -0.95 8.46 15.57
N VAL A 57 -1.82 7.43 15.53
CA VAL A 57 -1.52 6.11 16.09
C VAL A 57 -0.30 5.48 15.41
N PHE A 58 -0.25 5.47 14.07
CA PHE A 58 0.91 4.93 13.35
C PHE A 58 2.18 5.76 13.59
N PHE A 59 2.08 7.08 13.64
CA PHE A 59 3.22 7.92 13.92
C PHE A 59 3.76 7.72 15.34
N LEU A 60 2.87 7.57 16.32
CA LEU A 60 3.25 7.23 17.69
C LEU A 60 3.90 5.85 17.77
N ALA A 61 3.35 4.85 17.09
CA ALA A 61 3.94 3.51 17.00
C ALA A 61 5.35 3.55 16.37
N ALA A 62 5.52 4.28 15.26
CA ALA A 62 6.82 4.51 14.64
C ALA A 62 7.82 5.16 15.61
N ILE A 63 7.40 6.21 16.33
CA ILE A 63 8.24 6.87 17.32
C ILE A 63 8.63 5.90 18.44
N LEU A 64 7.71 5.07 18.92
CA LEU A 64 8.01 4.09 19.98
C LEU A 64 9.01 3.04 19.50
N HIS A 65 8.86 2.52 18.28
CA HIS A 65 9.82 1.59 17.69
C HIS A 65 11.19 2.24 17.45
N LEU A 66 11.22 3.45 16.88
CA LEU A 66 12.46 4.21 16.68
C LEU A 66 13.10 4.61 18.01
N ALA A 67 12.31 4.93 19.04
CA ALA A 67 12.81 5.22 20.38
C ALA A 67 13.38 3.95 21.02
N HIS A 68 12.75 2.79 20.82
CA HIS A 68 13.31 1.52 21.26
C HIS A 68 14.65 1.23 20.56
N VAL A 69 14.75 1.46 19.25
CA VAL A 69 16.01 1.37 18.49
C VAL A 69 17.01 2.44 18.96
N ALA A 70 16.58 3.66 19.25
CA ALA A 70 17.45 4.74 19.70
C ALA A 70 17.98 4.46 21.10
N VAL A 71 17.16 3.96 22.02
CA VAL A 71 17.60 3.43 23.32
C VAL A 71 18.56 2.25 23.10
N PHE A 72 18.26 1.41 22.11
CA PHE A 72 19.12 0.30 21.72
C PHE A 72 20.51 0.78 21.25
N LEU A 73 20.59 1.88 20.50
CA LEU A 73 21.82 2.47 19.98
C LEU A 73 22.54 3.40 20.98
N THR A 74 21.81 4.17 21.80
CA THR A 74 22.36 5.18 22.72
C THR A 74 22.88 4.58 24.02
N ARG A 75 22.26 3.50 24.52
CA ARG A 75 22.87 2.68 25.57
C ARG A 75 24.11 1.94 25.08
N ASN A 76 24.41 2.01 23.78
CA ASN A 76 25.41 1.17 23.15
C ASN A 76 26.01 1.79 21.87
N PRO A 77 26.85 2.82 22.00
CA PRO A 77 27.46 3.51 20.86
C PRO A 77 28.40 2.61 20.01
N GLN A 78 28.67 1.36 20.41
CA GLN A 78 29.57 0.43 19.71
C GLN A 78 28.96 -0.93 19.32
N GLY A 79 27.65 -1.15 19.48
CA GLY A 79 27.04 -2.45 19.15
C GLY A 79 27.35 -3.59 20.15
N LYS A 80 27.92 -3.28 21.32
CA LYS A 80 28.07 -4.15 22.50
C LYS A 80 26.77 -4.20 23.33
N PHE A 81 25.74 -4.85 22.79
CA PHE A 81 24.37 -4.70 23.27
C PHE A 81 24.06 -5.43 24.57
N ASN A 82 24.98 -6.19 25.11
CA ASN A 82 24.57 -7.19 26.06
C ASN A 82 25.34 -7.03 27.36
N ASN A 83 24.71 -7.47 28.46
CA ASN A 83 25.43 -8.09 29.58
C ASN A 83 26.25 -9.31 29.12
N ASN A 84 26.51 -9.47 27.82
CA ASN A 84 27.37 -10.48 27.26
C ASN A 84 28.77 -10.22 27.76
N VAL A 85 29.23 -11.16 28.56
CA VAL A 85 30.53 -11.09 29.20
C VAL A 85 31.67 -10.92 28.18
N PHE A 86 31.53 -11.43 26.96
CA PHE A 86 32.55 -11.30 25.89
C PHE A 86 32.54 -9.91 25.23
N GLN A 87 31.38 -9.28 25.05
CA GLN A 87 31.30 -7.91 24.52
C GLN A 87 31.87 -6.88 25.52
N ILE A 88 31.54 -7.05 26.80
CA ILE A 88 32.01 -6.18 27.89
C ILE A 88 33.53 -6.29 28.04
N THR A 89 34.06 -7.51 28.05
CA THR A 89 35.50 -7.74 28.22
C THR A 89 36.30 -7.52 26.94
N GLY A 90 35.66 -7.53 25.76
CA GLY A 90 36.33 -7.47 24.46
C GLY A 90 37.15 -8.72 24.13
N LEU A 91 36.94 -9.81 24.87
CA LEU A 91 37.68 -11.05 24.71
C LEU A 91 37.05 -11.96 23.63
N PRO A 92 37.87 -12.76 22.92
CA PRO A 92 37.36 -13.79 22.02
C PRO A 92 36.43 -14.78 22.74
N ILE A 93 35.41 -15.30 22.03
CA ILE A 93 34.42 -16.24 22.59
C ILE A 93 35.10 -17.54 23.11
N LEU A 94 36.25 -17.93 22.55
CA LEU A 94 37.00 -19.12 22.96
C LEU A 94 37.87 -18.90 24.21
N THR A 95 37.96 -17.69 24.75
CA THR A 95 38.75 -17.39 25.95
C THR A 95 38.22 -18.16 27.17
N PRO A 96 39.10 -18.79 27.98
CA PRO A 96 38.71 -19.52 29.19
C PRO A 96 37.87 -18.66 30.16
N THR A 97 36.91 -19.30 30.84
CA THR A 97 35.97 -18.63 31.75
C THR A 97 36.68 -17.92 32.91
N GLU A 98 37.78 -18.48 33.42
CA GLU A 98 38.59 -17.87 34.48
C GLU A 98 39.20 -16.53 34.04
N THR A 99 39.70 -16.46 32.80
CA THR A 99 40.24 -15.21 32.24
C THR A 99 39.14 -14.16 32.07
N VAL A 100 37.97 -14.58 31.59
CA VAL A 100 36.81 -13.69 31.46
C VAL A 100 36.37 -13.18 32.84
N ALA A 101 36.30 -14.06 33.85
CA ALA A 101 35.97 -13.71 35.23
C ALA A 101 36.96 -12.70 35.82
N GLY A 102 38.26 -12.93 35.63
CA GLY A 102 39.32 -12.03 36.08
C GLY A 102 39.21 -10.64 35.43
N THR A 103 38.92 -10.57 34.13
CA THR A 103 38.71 -9.29 33.43
C THR A 103 37.44 -8.58 33.91
N LEU A 104 36.33 -9.31 34.14
CA LEU A 104 35.11 -8.73 34.69
C LEU A 104 35.32 -8.18 36.11
N ALA A 105 36.08 -8.88 36.95
CA ALA A 105 36.42 -8.42 38.29
C ALA A 105 37.25 -7.12 38.24
N ARG A 106 38.25 -7.04 37.35
CA ARG A 106 39.05 -5.82 37.12
C ARG A 106 38.21 -4.64 36.64
N LEU A 107 37.15 -4.91 35.85
CA LEU A 107 36.21 -3.88 35.38
C LEU A 107 35.15 -3.49 36.42
N GLY A 108 35.13 -4.13 37.61
CA GLY A 108 34.09 -3.91 38.62
C GLY A 108 32.70 -4.34 38.15
N ARG A 109 32.62 -5.27 37.19
CA ARG A 109 31.37 -5.78 36.59
C ARG A 109 31.07 -7.23 36.96
N TYR A 110 31.86 -7.81 37.86
CA TYR A 110 31.61 -9.14 38.40
C TYR A 110 30.52 -9.09 39.48
N ASN A 111 29.43 -9.81 39.25
CA ASN A 111 28.29 -9.97 40.16
C ASN A 111 27.73 -11.41 40.10
N GLU A 112 26.79 -11.74 40.98
CA GLU A 112 26.16 -13.07 41.07
C GLU A 112 25.57 -13.54 39.73
N ARG A 113 25.01 -12.61 38.93
CA ARG A 113 24.48 -12.93 37.60
C ARG A 113 25.57 -13.30 36.62
N THR A 114 26.70 -12.58 36.60
CA THR A 114 27.83 -12.93 35.74
C THR A 114 28.46 -14.25 36.17
N GLU A 115 28.49 -14.55 37.46
CA GLU A 115 28.96 -15.84 37.97
C GLU A 115 28.07 -16.99 37.48
N SER A 116 26.75 -16.88 37.61
CA SER A 116 25.83 -17.91 37.12
C SER A 116 25.96 -18.13 35.62
N ILE A 117 26.17 -17.07 34.83
CA ILE A 117 26.48 -17.18 33.40
C ILE A 117 27.80 -17.94 33.19
N LEU A 118 28.88 -17.55 33.87
CA LEU A 118 30.21 -18.16 33.71
C LEU A 118 30.22 -19.66 34.03
N THR A 119 29.43 -20.11 35.01
CA THR A 119 29.30 -21.56 35.32
C THR A 119 28.73 -22.36 34.15
N LYS A 120 27.87 -21.76 33.32
CA LYS A 120 27.27 -22.39 32.13
C LYS A 120 28.18 -22.34 30.90
N LEU A 121 29.22 -21.51 30.90
CA LEU A 121 30.13 -21.28 29.77
C LEU A 121 31.35 -22.23 29.73
N SER A 122 31.25 -23.41 30.37
CA SER A 122 32.37 -24.35 30.48
C SER A 122 32.83 -24.93 29.13
N SER A 123 31.90 -25.12 28.17
CA SER A 123 32.21 -25.70 26.86
C SER A 123 32.25 -24.65 25.73
N PRO A 124 33.07 -24.83 24.68
CA PRO A 124 33.06 -23.96 23.50
C PRO A 124 31.67 -23.85 22.84
N LYS A 125 30.91 -24.96 22.84
CA LYS A 125 29.52 -25.00 22.35
C LYS A 125 28.60 -24.10 23.17
N ALA A 126 28.70 -24.14 24.51
CA ALA A 126 27.92 -23.27 25.37
C ALA A 126 28.23 -21.78 25.13
N ARG A 127 29.51 -21.45 24.89
CA ARG A 127 29.92 -20.07 24.59
C ARG A 127 29.39 -19.58 23.25
N ALA A 128 29.32 -20.45 22.25
CA ALA A 128 28.71 -20.11 20.96
C ALA A 128 27.20 -19.91 21.06
N ILE A 129 26.49 -20.78 21.77
CA ILE A 129 25.06 -20.60 22.07
C ILE A 129 24.83 -19.29 22.81
N TYR A 130 25.66 -18.97 23.80
CA TYR A 130 25.57 -17.71 24.53
C TYR A 130 25.85 -16.48 23.65
N ALA A 131 26.76 -16.59 22.68
CA ALA A 131 26.98 -15.51 21.71
C ALA A 131 25.77 -15.30 20.80
N ALA A 132 25.06 -16.36 20.40
CA ALA A 132 23.88 -16.27 19.54
C ALA A 132 22.62 -15.80 20.30
N PHE A 133 22.35 -16.37 21.47
CA PHE A 133 21.07 -16.21 22.20
C PHE A 133 21.19 -15.41 23.51
N GLY A 134 22.39 -14.99 23.91
CA GLY A 134 22.61 -14.17 25.09
C GLY A 134 22.16 -14.84 26.39
N ASN A 135 21.44 -14.08 27.23
CA ASN A 135 21.01 -14.50 28.57
C ASN A 135 19.98 -15.64 28.57
N ALA A 136 19.49 -16.08 27.39
CA ALA A 136 18.65 -17.26 27.28
C ALA A 136 19.31 -18.52 27.88
N ILE A 137 20.65 -18.57 27.96
CA ILE A 137 21.38 -19.69 28.60
C ILE A 137 21.12 -19.82 30.11
N THR A 138 20.83 -18.71 30.80
CA THR A 138 20.50 -18.68 32.24
C THR A 138 19.01 -18.59 32.49
N ASP A 139 18.29 -17.88 31.62
CA ASP A 139 16.88 -17.55 31.84
C ASP A 139 15.95 -18.72 31.41
N CYS A 140 16.41 -19.60 30.52
CA CYS A 140 15.66 -20.78 30.10
C CYS A 140 16.00 -22.02 30.94
N SER A 141 15.05 -22.48 31.75
CA SER A 141 15.21 -23.66 32.64
C SER A 141 15.17 -25.01 31.91
N TRP A 142 14.46 -25.08 30.78
CA TRP A 142 14.23 -26.32 30.02
C TRP A 142 15.14 -26.46 28.77
N CYS A 143 15.95 -25.43 28.48
CA CYS A 143 16.84 -25.45 27.34
C CYS A 143 18.10 -26.29 27.62
N SER A 144 18.61 -26.96 26.58
CA SER A 144 19.80 -27.80 26.68
C SER A 144 20.79 -27.47 25.57
N ILE A 145 22.08 -27.43 25.92
CA ILE A 145 23.18 -27.23 24.95
C ILE A 145 23.19 -28.33 23.87
N ALA A 146 22.68 -29.53 24.19
CA ALA A 146 22.57 -30.63 23.24
C ALA A 146 21.44 -30.42 22.22
N ASN A 147 20.43 -29.61 22.55
CA ASN A 147 19.29 -29.34 21.69
C ASN A 147 19.16 -27.83 21.44
N GLU A 148 19.83 -27.34 20.41
CA GLU A 148 19.84 -25.92 20.05
C GLU A 148 18.43 -25.35 19.78
N SER A 149 17.52 -26.16 19.23
CA SER A 149 16.16 -25.74 18.92
C SER A 149 15.39 -25.28 20.15
N SER A 150 15.76 -25.77 21.35
CA SER A 150 15.17 -25.31 22.60
C SER A 150 15.38 -23.81 22.84
N TYR A 151 16.59 -23.30 22.56
CA TYR A 151 16.89 -21.86 22.69
C TYR A 151 16.17 -21.03 21.64
N ARG A 152 16.07 -21.54 20.39
CA ARG A 152 15.32 -20.88 19.31
C ARG A 152 13.84 -20.74 19.68
N LEU A 153 13.23 -21.80 20.21
CA LEU A 153 11.84 -21.79 20.67
C LEU A 153 11.63 -20.87 21.88
N TYR A 154 12.60 -20.78 22.79
CA TYR A 154 12.53 -19.87 23.93
C TYR A 154 12.52 -18.39 23.53
N VAL A 155 13.36 -17.99 22.56
CA VAL A 155 13.44 -16.58 22.13
C VAL A 155 12.36 -16.19 21.13
N LEU A 156 11.69 -17.16 20.51
CA LEU A 156 10.70 -16.95 19.46
C LEU A 156 9.56 -15.99 19.89
N PRO A 157 8.92 -16.15 21.07
CA PRO A 157 7.84 -15.24 21.48
C PRO A 157 8.30 -13.78 21.56
N THR A 158 9.51 -13.54 22.07
CA THR A 158 10.08 -12.18 22.17
C THR A 158 10.27 -11.53 20.80
N LEU A 159 10.55 -12.33 19.76
CA LEU A 159 10.69 -11.84 18.38
C LEU A 159 9.34 -11.62 17.70
N LEU A 160 8.37 -12.52 17.89
CA LEU A 160 7.11 -12.51 17.15
C LEU A 160 6.03 -11.64 17.79
N TRP A 161 6.03 -11.49 19.11
CA TRP A 161 4.98 -10.76 19.84
C TRP A 161 4.74 -9.33 19.31
N PRO A 162 5.78 -8.53 18.98
CA PRO A 162 5.57 -7.19 18.41
C PRO A 162 4.89 -7.21 17.04
N PHE A 163 5.12 -8.23 16.20
CA PHE A 163 4.41 -8.35 14.93
C PHE A 163 2.92 -8.61 15.13
N PHE A 164 2.56 -9.50 16.06
CA PHE A 164 1.16 -9.74 16.40
C PHE A 164 0.48 -8.51 16.98
N ALA A 165 1.16 -7.81 17.89
CA ALA A 165 0.68 -6.55 18.44
C ALA A 165 0.44 -5.51 17.31
N GLN A 166 1.38 -5.39 16.37
CA GLN A 166 1.27 -4.46 15.26
C GLN A 166 0.14 -4.82 14.28
N ILE A 167 -0.06 -6.11 13.98
CA ILE A 167 -1.21 -6.57 13.19
C ILE A 167 -2.52 -6.19 13.90
N GLY A 168 -2.57 -6.31 15.23
CA GLY A 168 -3.69 -5.84 16.05
C GLY A 168 -3.93 -4.34 15.95
N VAL A 169 -2.86 -3.52 16.06
CA VAL A 169 -2.93 -2.06 15.92
C VAL A 169 -3.47 -1.67 14.55
N VAL A 170 -2.94 -2.25 13.48
CA VAL A 170 -3.44 -2.02 12.11
C VAL A 170 -4.89 -2.46 11.98
N GLY A 171 -5.24 -3.62 12.52
CA GLY A 171 -6.60 -4.16 12.47
C GLY A 171 -7.63 -3.25 13.12
N VAL A 172 -7.33 -2.74 14.33
CA VAL A 172 -8.22 -1.84 15.09
C VAL A 172 -8.27 -0.45 14.48
N SER A 173 -7.13 0.14 14.11
CA SER A 173 -7.08 1.51 13.59
C SER A 173 -7.79 1.65 12.24
N THR A 174 -7.71 0.62 11.38
CA THR A 174 -8.33 0.64 10.05
C THR A 174 -9.75 0.08 10.03
N ALA A 175 -10.25 -0.50 11.12
CA ALA A 175 -11.59 -1.11 11.17
C ALA A 175 -12.74 -0.14 10.88
N LEU A 176 -12.55 1.15 11.21
CA LEU A 176 -13.60 2.18 11.10
C LEU A 176 -13.73 2.77 9.68
N SER A 177 -12.82 2.46 8.75
CA SER A 177 -12.86 3.00 7.40
C SER A 177 -12.86 1.89 6.35
N LYS A 178 -13.95 1.81 5.58
CA LYS A 178 -14.07 0.87 4.45
C LYS A 178 -12.98 1.09 3.39
N LYS A 179 -12.60 2.36 3.15
CA LYS A 179 -11.53 2.74 2.21
C LYS A 179 -10.15 2.20 2.59
N LEU A 180 -9.94 1.89 3.87
CA LEU A 180 -8.68 1.34 4.38
C LEU A 180 -8.71 -0.19 4.48
N ALA A 181 -9.82 -0.85 4.14
CA ALA A 181 -9.96 -2.30 4.24
C ALA A 181 -8.97 -3.06 3.34
N ALA A 182 -8.73 -2.57 2.11
CA ALA A 182 -7.74 -3.14 1.20
C ALA A 182 -6.31 -3.02 1.76
N ILE A 183 -5.97 -1.86 2.36
CA ILE A 183 -4.68 -1.64 3.02
C ILE A 183 -4.52 -2.57 4.21
N ARG A 184 -5.57 -2.76 5.01
CA ARG A 184 -5.54 -3.62 6.19
C ARG A 184 -5.07 -5.02 5.81
N VAL A 185 -5.72 -5.64 4.82
CA VAL A 185 -5.36 -7.01 4.38
C VAL A 185 -3.95 -7.05 3.82
N SER A 186 -3.59 -6.16 2.88
CA SER A 186 -2.26 -6.17 2.28
C SER A 186 -1.17 -5.96 3.32
N THR A 187 -1.40 -5.08 4.29
CA THR A 187 -0.45 -4.76 5.36
C THR A 187 -0.30 -5.90 6.34
N SER A 188 -1.40 -6.53 6.77
CA SER A 188 -1.34 -7.71 7.64
C SER A 188 -0.59 -8.86 6.98
N VAL A 189 -0.78 -9.07 5.67
CA VAL A 189 -0.02 -10.08 4.90
C VAL A 189 1.46 -9.71 4.84
N MET A 190 1.81 -8.45 4.55
CA MET A 190 3.21 -8.02 4.52
C MET A 190 3.90 -8.14 5.88
N LEU A 191 3.21 -7.82 6.98
CA LEU A 191 3.70 -8.03 8.34
C LEU A 191 3.89 -9.52 8.65
N ALA A 192 2.99 -10.39 8.18
CA ALA A 192 3.15 -11.83 8.33
C ALA A 192 4.36 -12.37 7.55
N ILE A 193 4.62 -11.85 6.34
CA ILE A 193 5.82 -12.20 5.57
C ILE A 193 7.09 -11.73 6.29
N ALA A 194 7.09 -10.51 6.82
CA ALA A 194 8.22 -10.00 7.61
C ALA A 194 8.47 -10.85 8.87
N MET A 195 7.41 -11.29 9.53
CA MET A 195 7.47 -12.22 10.65
C MET A 195 8.11 -13.56 10.23
N VAL A 196 7.67 -14.15 9.11
CA VAL A 196 8.26 -15.38 8.55
C VAL A 196 9.74 -15.20 8.22
N TYR A 197 10.14 -14.03 7.69
CA TYR A 197 11.53 -13.71 7.42
C TYR A 197 12.40 -13.73 8.70
N VAL A 198 11.91 -13.16 9.81
CA VAL A 198 12.63 -13.20 11.09
C VAL A 198 12.76 -14.62 11.62
N VAL A 199 11.69 -15.44 11.52
CA VAL A 199 11.74 -16.87 11.88
C VAL A 199 12.73 -17.63 11.00
N TRP A 200 12.72 -17.39 9.70
CA TRP A 200 13.63 -18.02 8.75
C TRP A 200 15.09 -17.68 9.08
N ARG A 201 15.40 -16.42 9.40
CA ARG A 201 16.75 -16.01 9.84
C ARG A 201 17.17 -16.70 11.13
N LEU A 202 16.26 -16.81 12.11
CA LEU A 202 16.52 -17.52 13.37
C LEU A 202 16.82 -19.01 13.15
N TRP A 203 16.10 -19.66 12.22
CA TRP A 203 16.19 -21.10 12.01
C TRP A 203 17.35 -21.53 11.12
N ASN A 204 17.79 -20.66 10.20
CA ASN A 204 18.91 -20.93 9.29
C ASN A 204 20.26 -20.45 9.83
N PHE A 205 20.28 -19.82 11.01
CA PHE A 205 21.53 -19.44 11.64
C PHE A 205 22.23 -20.64 12.26
N ASP A 206 23.51 -20.83 11.94
CA ASP A 206 24.38 -21.82 12.57
C ASP A 206 25.30 -21.13 13.59
N PRO A 207 25.07 -21.31 14.91
CA PRO A 207 25.93 -20.71 15.93
C PRO A 207 27.33 -21.34 16.00
N PHE A 208 27.55 -22.52 15.40
CA PHE A 208 28.81 -23.25 15.47
C PHE A 208 29.75 -23.00 14.28
N ALA A 209 29.27 -22.35 13.21
CA ALA A 209 30.01 -22.12 11.97
C ALA A 209 31.41 -21.50 12.19
N ASN A 210 31.57 -20.65 13.21
CA ASN A 210 32.81 -19.91 13.47
C ASN A 210 33.69 -20.49 14.60
N ILE A 211 33.33 -21.64 15.18
CA ILE A 211 34.10 -22.24 16.29
C ILE A 211 35.40 -22.89 15.81
N ASN A 212 35.42 -23.40 14.58
CA ASN A 212 36.55 -24.16 14.03
C ASN A 212 37.43 -23.36 13.06
N GLY A 213 37.04 -22.14 12.69
CA GLY A 213 37.75 -21.30 11.72
C GLY A 213 38.86 -20.48 12.37
N ARG A 214 40.08 -20.53 11.83
CA ARG A 214 41.26 -19.73 12.23
C ARG A 214 41.14 -18.22 11.93
N GLY A 215 39.95 -17.71 11.66
CA GLY A 215 39.69 -16.31 11.30
C GLY A 215 38.98 -15.59 12.43
N ARG A 216 39.35 -14.32 12.67
CA ARG A 216 38.72 -13.38 13.61
C ARG A 216 37.26 -13.74 13.85
N VAL A 217 36.95 -14.14 15.09
CA VAL A 217 35.59 -14.50 15.53
C VAL A 217 34.67 -13.34 15.16
N ILE A 218 33.95 -13.44 14.04
CA ILE A 218 32.88 -12.52 13.71
C ILE A 218 31.77 -12.89 14.68
N THR A 219 31.73 -12.16 15.77
CA THR A 219 30.71 -12.25 16.81
C THR A 219 29.39 -11.80 16.21
N GLN A 220 28.65 -12.71 15.57
CA GLN A 220 27.30 -12.42 15.11
C GLN A 220 26.36 -12.64 16.29
N TRP A 221 26.00 -11.54 16.94
CA TRP A 221 25.05 -11.49 18.05
C TRP A 221 23.63 -11.62 17.48
N LEU A 222 23.24 -12.85 17.11
CA LEU A 222 22.03 -13.12 16.34
C LEU A 222 20.79 -12.47 16.98
N LEU A 223 20.54 -12.74 18.27
CA LEU A 223 19.35 -12.24 18.94
C LEU A 223 19.29 -10.70 18.92
N ASP A 224 20.42 -10.04 19.17
CA ASP A 224 20.52 -8.58 19.17
C ASP A 224 20.28 -7.99 17.76
N ASP A 225 20.82 -8.64 16.73
CA ASP A 225 20.59 -8.26 15.33
C ASP A 225 19.12 -8.43 14.94
N LEU A 226 18.49 -9.55 15.32
CA LEU A 226 17.08 -9.83 15.03
C LEU A 226 16.13 -8.87 15.78
N LEU A 227 16.41 -8.55 17.05
CA LEU A 227 15.63 -7.58 17.81
C LEU A 227 15.69 -6.19 17.17
N ARG A 228 16.89 -5.77 16.75
CA ARG A 228 17.06 -4.49 16.04
C ARG A 228 16.33 -4.49 14.70
N GLN A 229 16.55 -5.51 13.87
CA GLN A 229 15.90 -5.61 12.55
C GLN A 229 14.37 -5.65 12.66
N ARG A 230 13.82 -6.36 13.65
CA ARG A 230 12.39 -6.36 13.94
C ARG A 230 11.86 -4.94 14.14
N ASP A 231 12.50 -4.16 15.01
CA ASP A 231 12.02 -2.81 15.34
C ASP A 231 12.21 -1.83 14.17
N GLU A 232 13.29 -1.96 13.41
CA GLU A 232 13.50 -1.19 12.17
C GLU A 232 12.43 -1.49 11.11
N ILE A 233 12.08 -2.77 10.93
CA ILE A 233 11.01 -3.20 10.03
C ILE A 233 9.68 -2.59 10.46
N LEU A 234 9.29 -2.76 11.74
CA LEU A 234 8.02 -2.26 12.26
C LEU A 234 7.90 -0.74 12.13
N ALA A 235 8.94 0.00 12.50
CA ALA A 235 8.97 1.46 12.35
C ALA A 235 8.80 1.90 10.88
N THR A 236 9.46 1.19 9.95
CA THR A 236 9.35 1.48 8.51
C THR A 236 7.92 1.24 8.02
N PHE A 237 7.29 0.14 8.45
CA PHE A 237 5.89 -0.15 8.13
C PHE A 237 4.95 0.94 8.63
N ASP A 238 5.11 1.39 9.87
CA ASP A 238 4.27 2.44 10.46
C ASP A 238 4.37 3.78 9.71
N ILE A 239 5.59 4.20 9.35
CA ILE A 239 5.81 5.43 8.57
C ILE A 239 5.13 5.33 7.20
N VAL A 240 5.29 4.20 6.52
CA VAL A 240 4.67 3.96 5.22
C VAL A 240 3.14 3.98 5.35
N LEU A 241 2.57 3.32 6.36
CA LEU A 241 1.13 3.29 6.57
C LEU A 241 0.53 4.65 6.92
N ALA A 242 1.23 5.44 7.74
CA ALA A 242 0.85 6.83 8.00
C ALA A 242 0.80 7.64 6.69
N GLY A 243 1.82 7.49 5.84
CA GLY A 243 1.88 8.14 4.53
C GLY A 243 0.76 7.71 3.57
N ILE A 244 0.50 6.41 3.45
CA ILE A 244 -0.60 5.89 2.62
C ILE A 244 -1.95 6.38 3.16
N THR A 245 -2.16 6.33 4.47
CA THR A 245 -3.41 6.80 5.11
C THR A 245 -3.64 8.29 4.86
N TRP A 246 -2.58 9.10 4.87
CA TRP A 246 -2.65 10.52 4.50
C TRP A 246 -3.02 10.73 3.04
N LEU A 247 -2.42 9.95 2.13
CA LEU A 247 -2.73 10.02 0.69
C LEU A 247 -4.20 9.63 0.41
N VAL A 248 -4.69 8.59 1.08
CA VAL A 248 -6.09 8.15 0.96
C VAL A 248 -7.06 9.15 1.60
N GLY A 249 -6.73 9.65 2.80
CA GLY A 249 -7.55 10.62 3.52
C GLY A 249 -7.70 11.97 2.81
N THR A 250 -6.70 12.37 2.01
CA THR A 250 -6.73 13.60 1.19
C THR A 250 -7.28 13.39 -0.23
N ASN A 251 -7.77 12.18 -0.54
CA ASN A 251 -8.24 11.75 -1.86
C ASN A 251 -7.18 11.87 -2.97
N ARG A 252 -5.89 11.93 -2.62
CA ARG A 252 -4.76 11.95 -3.56
C ARG A 252 -4.46 10.57 -4.10
N TRP A 253 -4.77 9.55 -3.32
CA TRP A 253 -4.74 8.15 -3.73
C TRP A 253 -6.13 7.57 -3.56
N VAL A 254 -6.85 7.47 -4.68
CA VAL A 254 -8.07 6.67 -4.75
C VAL A 254 -7.63 5.22 -4.77
N LEU A 255 -7.75 4.57 -3.61
CA LEU A 255 -7.86 3.12 -3.60
C LEU A 255 -9.27 2.86 -4.09
N ASP A 256 -9.39 2.49 -5.37
CA ASP A 256 -10.65 1.98 -5.88
C ASP A 256 -11.05 0.85 -4.92
N ASP A 257 -12.23 0.98 -4.30
CA ASP A 257 -12.76 0.07 -3.28
C ASP A 257 -12.87 -1.39 -3.80
N ASP A 258 -12.59 -1.59 -5.10
CA ASP A 258 -12.71 -2.82 -5.86
C ASP A 258 -11.38 -3.57 -6.08
N ALA A 259 -10.24 -3.05 -5.60
CA ALA A 259 -8.91 -3.66 -5.82
C ALA A 259 -8.66 -5.00 -5.06
N GLY A 260 -9.67 -5.51 -4.35
CA GLY A 260 -9.66 -6.82 -3.68
C GLY A 260 -10.10 -7.99 -4.56
N SER A 261 -10.54 -7.75 -5.79
CA SER A 261 -10.93 -8.82 -6.70
C SER A 261 -10.40 -8.55 -8.10
N PHE A 262 -9.56 -9.44 -8.62
CA PHE A 262 -9.24 -9.53 -10.06
C PHE A 262 -10.48 -9.84 -10.93
N VAL A 263 -11.68 -9.75 -10.36
CA VAL A 263 -13.01 -10.04 -10.93
C VAL A 263 -13.82 -8.76 -11.16
N SER A 264 -13.50 -7.66 -10.46
CA SER A 264 -14.29 -6.41 -10.48
C SER A 264 -13.98 -5.48 -11.66
N GLU A 265 -12.81 -5.57 -12.29
CA GLU A 265 -12.54 -4.81 -13.52
C GLU A 265 -13.46 -5.27 -14.65
N HIS A 266 -13.80 -6.57 -14.69
CA HIS A 266 -14.81 -7.07 -15.62
C HIS A 266 -16.23 -6.66 -15.19
N GLU A 267 -16.55 -6.68 -13.89
CA GLU A 267 -17.89 -6.35 -13.39
C GLU A 267 -18.24 -4.86 -13.53
N THR A 268 -17.26 -3.96 -13.39
CA THR A 268 -17.45 -2.52 -13.62
C THR A 268 -17.61 -2.19 -15.10
N ILE A 269 -16.79 -2.79 -15.98
CA ILE A 269 -16.97 -2.67 -17.43
C ILE A 269 -18.32 -3.25 -17.85
N ILE A 270 -18.74 -4.39 -17.30
CA ILE A 270 -20.04 -5.01 -17.58
C ILE A 270 -21.18 -4.13 -17.09
N ARG A 271 -21.07 -3.51 -15.91
CA ARG A 271 -22.10 -2.60 -15.40
C ARG A 271 -22.23 -1.34 -16.25
N ASP A 272 -21.10 -0.72 -16.61
CA ASP A 272 -21.08 0.46 -17.46
C ASP A 272 -21.58 0.13 -18.88
N PHE A 273 -21.27 -1.07 -19.39
CA PHE A 273 -21.79 -1.59 -20.65
C PHE A 273 -23.30 -1.83 -20.59
N HIS A 274 -23.82 -2.42 -19.51
CA HIS A 274 -25.27 -2.61 -19.33
C HIS A 274 -26.02 -1.29 -19.16
N ASP A 275 -25.43 -0.27 -18.54
CA ASP A 275 -26.05 1.05 -18.46
C ASP A 275 -26.03 1.78 -19.81
N LEU A 276 -25.00 1.55 -20.64
CA LEU A 276 -24.98 2.01 -22.03
C LEU A 276 -26.03 1.27 -22.87
N GLU A 277 -26.15 -0.05 -22.71
CA GLU A 277 -27.15 -0.90 -23.37
C GLU A 277 -28.56 -0.43 -23.04
N ARG A 278 -28.86 -0.17 -21.76
CA ARG A 278 -30.16 0.38 -21.33
C ARG A 278 -30.46 1.75 -21.93
N LYS A 279 -29.46 2.63 -21.99
CA LYS A 279 -29.63 3.97 -22.61
C LYS A 279 -29.85 3.85 -24.11
N LEU A 280 -29.14 2.94 -24.77
CA LEU A 280 -29.31 2.68 -26.20
C LEU A 280 -30.70 2.09 -26.48
N ASP A 281 -31.18 1.16 -25.65
CA ASP A 281 -32.52 0.59 -25.75
C ASP A 281 -33.61 1.65 -25.57
N ASP A 282 -33.46 2.57 -24.62
CA ASP A 282 -34.40 3.67 -24.43
C ASP A 282 -34.46 4.60 -25.66
N VAL A 283 -33.29 4.91 -26.25
CA VAL A 283 -33.21 5.70 -27.49
C VAL A 283 -33.85 4.96 -28.67
N LEU A 284 -33.58 3.66 -28.83
CA LEU A 284 -34.18 2.84 -29.89
C LEU A 284 -35.70 2.71 -29.73
N GLN A 285 -36.21 2.60 -28.50
CA GLN A 285 -37.65 2.57 -28.24
C GLN A 285 -38.30 3.91 -28.61
N LYS A 286 -37.67 5.04 -28.24
CA LYS A 286 -38.14 6.37 -28.63
C LYS A 286 -38.14 6.54 -30.15
N GLU A 287 -37.08 6.11 -30.83
CA GLU A 287 -37.00 6.15 -32.30
C GLU A 287 -38.11 5.31 -32.96
N ARG A 288 -38.31 4.07 -32.52
CA ARG A 288 -39.36 3.19 -33.03
C ARG A 288 -40.75 3.79 -32.82
N SER A 289 -41.01 4.37 -31.64
CA SER A 289 -42.28 5.04 -31.36
C SER A 289 -42.51 6.26 -32.28
N ALA A 290 -41.47 7.05 -32.52
CA ALA A 290 -41.53 8.20 -33.43
C ALA A 290 -41.76 7.77 -34.88
N SER A 291 -41.09 6.68 -35.31
CA SER A 291 -41.28 6.08 -36.64
C SER A 291 -42.70 5.54 -36.84
N MET A 292 -43.27 4.87 -35.83
CA MET A 292 -44.66 4.41 -35.86
C MET A 292 -45.65 5.57 -35.95
N VAL A 293 -45.46 6.63 -35.15
CA VAL A 293 -46.30 7.84 -35.22
C VAL A 293 -46.21 8.46 -36.61
N ARG A 294 -45.00 8.58 -37.18
CA ARG A 294 -44.80 9.09 -38.54
C ARG A 294 -45.50 8.23 -39.59
N GLY A 295 -45.40 6.90 -39.48
CA GLY A 295 -46.08 5.96 -40.35
C GLY A 295 -47.60 6.12 -40.30
N THR A 296 -48.17 6.26 -39.10
CA THR A 296 -49.61 6.49 -38.90
C THR A 296 -50.06 7.82 -39.51
N ILE A 297 -49.27 8.90 -39.34
CA ILE A 297 -49.56 10.21 -39.92
C ILE A 297 -49.53 10.15 -41.46
N ILE A 298 -48.58 9.42 -42.05
CA ILE A 298 -48.46 9.32 -43.51
C ILE A 298 -49.62 8.50 -44.11
N ASN A 299 -50.10 7.48 -43.40
CA ASN A 299 -51.13 6.56 -43.89
C ASN A 299 -52.56 7.08 -43.70
N ASP A 300 -52.81 8.06 -42.83
CA ASP A 300 -54.13 8.65 -42.61
C ASP A 300 -54.21 10.06 -43.21
N ASP A 301 -55.09 10.25 -44.18
CA ASP A 301 -55.28 11.52 -44.89
C ASP A 301 -55.68 12.68 -43.97
N LYS A 302 -56.46 12.41 -42.92
CA LYS A 302 -56.90 13.42 -41.95
C LYS A 302 -55.76 13.85 -41.04
N LEU A 303 -54.95 12.90 -40.54
CA LEU A 303 -53.78 13.22 -39.73
C LEU A 303 -52.70 13.92 -40.53
N ARG A 304 -52.49 13.53 -41.80
CA ARG A 304 -51.55 14.20 -42.69
C ARG A 304 -51.89 15.68 -42.91
N LEU A 305 -53.18 15.99 -43.09
CA LEU A 305 -53.64 17.37 -43.23
C LEU A 305 -53.41 18.17 -41.95
N GLN A 306 -53.73 17.61 -40.77
CA GLN A 306 -53.50 18.25 -39.48
C GLN A 306 -52.01 18.47 -39.20
N PHE A 307 -51.17 17.49 -39.53
CA PHE A 307 -49.71 17.61 -39.41
C PHE A 307 -49.17 18.74 -40.31
N ALA A 308 -49.61 18.81 -41.58
CA ALA A 308 -49.22 19.88 -42.48
C ALA A 308 -49.70 21.26 -41.99
N GLN A 309 -50.92 21.35 -41.43
CA GLN A 309 -51.46 22.58 -40.85
C GLN A 309 -50.67 23.02 -39.61
N PHE A 310 -50.32 22.10 -38.72
CA PHE A 310 -49.51 22.36 -37.54
C PHE A 310 -48.14 22.93 -37.90
N TRP A 311 -47.41 22.30 -38.83
CA TRP A 311 -46.11 22.82 -39.28
C TRP A 311 -46.24 24.14 -40.04
N ALA A 312 -47.31 24.35 -40.81
CA ALA A 312 -47.59 25.62 -41.45
C ALA A 312 -47.96 26.74 -40.45
N GLU A 313 -48.51 26.39 -39.29
CA GLU A 313 -48.77 27.32 -38.19
C GLU A 313 -47.47 27.67 -37.46
N ILE A 314 -46.65 26.68 -37.08
CA ILE A 314 -45.33 26.92 -36.49
C ILE A 314 -44.48 27.78 -37.41
N ALA A 315 -44.39 27.46 -38.71
CA ALA A 315 -43.61 28.27 -39.65
C ALA A 315 -44.12 29.72 -39.76
N ARG A 316 -45.43 29.94 -39.58
CA ARG A 316 -46.02 31.29 -39.54
C ARG A 316 -45.70 32.01 -38.23
N GLU A 317 -45.72 31.33 -37.09
CA GLU A 317 -45.34 31.89 -35.80
C GLU A 317 -43.84 32.18 -35.73
N GLU A 318 -43.00 31.25 -36.19
CA GLU A 318 -41.56 31.42 -36.31
C GLU A 318 -41.23 32.61 -37.22
N LYS A 319 -41.90 32.74 -38.36
CA LYS A 319 -41.74 33.92 -39.22
C LYS A 319 -42.08 35.22 -38.49
N LYS A 320 -43.15 35.25 -37.68
CA LYS A 320 -43.50 36.44 -36.88
C LYS A 320 -42.45 36.74 -35.81
N LEU A 321 -41.93 35.71 -35.13
CA LEU A 321 -40.90 35.83 -34.10
C LEU A 321 -39.57 36.30 -34.71
N VAL A 322 -39.17 35.74 -35.86
CA VAL A 322 -37.96 36.12 -36.60
C VAL A 322 -38.12 37.51 -37.22
N GLU A 323 -39.33 37.99 -37.49
CA GLU A 323 -39.54 39.35 -37.99
C GLU A 323 -39.38 40.43 -36.92
N ASP A 324 -39.49 40.08 -35.64
CA ASP A 324 -39.32 40.97 -34.49
C ASP A 324 -37.88 41.52 -34.42
N ALA A 325 -37.77 42.84 -34.22
CA ALA A 325 -36.50 43.56 -34.29
C ALA A 325 -35.50 43.08 -33.23
N GLY A 326 -35.97 42.74 -32.01
CA GLY A 326 -35.13 42.24 -30.93
C GLY A 326 -34.61 40.81 -31.15
N VAL A 327 -35.40 39.98 -31.83
CA VAL A 327 -35.02 38.59 -32.17
C VAL A 327 -34.07 38.59 -33.36
N LYS A 328 -34.22 39.48 -34.35
CA LYS A 328 -33.24 39.62 -35.44
C LYS A 328 -31.85 39.99 -34.96
N THR A 329 -31.73 40.92 -34.02
CA THR A 329 -30.43 41.28 -33.43
C THR A 329 -29.86 40.13 -32.60
N ALA A 330 -30.68 39.49 -31.75
CA ALA A 330 -30.22 38.34 -30.96
C ALA A 330 -29.86 37.12 -31.82
N LEU A 331 -30.58 36.87 -32.93
CA LEU A 331 -30.31 35.79 -33.87
C LEU A 331 -29.05 36.08 -34.70
N ASN A 332 -28.83 37.32 -35.11
CA ASN A 332 -27.60 37.70 -35.82
C ASN A 332 -26.39 37.66 -34.88
N GLU A 333 -26.53 38.12 -33.63
CA GLU A 333 -25.48 38.00 -32.60
C GLU A 333 -25.21 36.53 -32.24
N ALA A 334 -26.25 35.70 -32.09
CA ALA A 334 -26.10 34.27 -31.85
C ALA A 334 -25.52 33.54 -33.08
N ARG A 335 -25.84 33.94 -34.30
CA ARG A 335 -25.30 33.34 -35.53
C ARG A 335 -23.85 33.76 -35.79
N GLU A 336 -23.45 34.95 -35.34
CA GLU A 336 -22.05 35.39 -35.35
C GLU A 336 -21.24 34.77 -34.19
N ALA A 337 -21.89 34.48 -33.06
CA ALA A 337 -21.27 33.83 -31.91
C ALA A 337 -21.20 32.29 -32.02
N ASP A 338 -22.17 31.67 -32.68
CA ASP A 338 -22.32 30.21 -32.75
C ASP A 338 -21.76 29.70 -34.08
N ASN A 339 -20.57 29.11 -33.98
CA ASN A 339 -19.77 28.64 -35.10
C ASN A 339 -20.34 27.29 -35.57
N TYR A 340 -21.45 27.33 -36.31
CA TYR A 340 -22.23 26.16 -36.75
C TYR A 340 -21.38 25.06 -37.40
N ASP A 341 -20.35 25.46 -38.16
CA ASP A 341 -19.40 24.55 -38.79
C ASP A 341 -18.58 23.77 -37.77
N LYS A 342 -18.24 24.41 -36.64
CA LYS A 342 -17.51 23.78 -35.54
C LYS A 342 -18.39 22.79 -34.78
N LEU A 343 -19.66 23.11 -34.56
CA LEU A 343 -20.61 22.20 -33.91
C LEU A 343 -20.89 20.96 -34.79
N ASN A 344 -21.02 21.16 -36.10
CA ASN A 344 -21.24 20.06 -37.05
C ASN A 344 -19.98 19.18 -37.23
N ASP A 345 -18.79 19.79 -37.20
CA ASP A 345 -17.50 19.08 -37.19
C ASP A 345 -17.30 18.30 -35.87
N GLU A 346 -17.66 18.88 -34.72
CA GLU A 346 -17.63 18.20 -33.41
C GLU A 346 -18.64 17.05 -33.36
N ALA A 347 -19.86 17.23 -33.86
CA ALA A 347 -20.87 16.17 -33.94
C ALA A 347 -20.43 15.04 -34.90
N GLY A 348 -19.83 15.39 -36.04
CA GLY A 348 -19.23 14.45 -36.98
C GLY A 348 -18.13 13.60 -36.34
N LYS A 349 -17.19 14.26 -35.64
CA LYS A 349 -16.12 13.58 -34.89
C LYS A 349 -16.64 12.67 -33.78
N TYR A 350 -17.70 13.08 -33.09
CA TYR A 350 -18.32 12.26 -32.04
C TYR A 350 -19.00 11.01 -32.61
N SER A 351 -19.70 11.16 -33.74
CA SER A 351 -20.30 10.04 -34.46
C SER A 351 -19.23 9.07 -35.02
N GLU A 352 -18.15 9.60 -35.61
CA GLU A 352 -17.04 8.78 -36.09
C GLU A 352 -16.29 8.06 -34.95
N ALA A 353 -16.15 8.68 -33.78
CA ALA A 353 -15.55 8.04 -32.62
C ALA A 353 -16.39 6.86 -32.10
N ILE A 354 -17.71 7.01 -32.02
CA ILE A 354 -18.63 5.94 -31.61
C ILE A 354 -18.58 4.77 -32.61
N VAL A 355 -18.60 5.06 -33.91
CA VAL A 355 -18.54 4.03 -34.96
C VAL A 355 -17.14 3.40 -35.07
N GLY A 356 -16.08 4.18 -34.87
CA GLY A 356 -14.69 3.74 -34.89
C GLY A 356 -14.33 2.78 -33.74
N VAL A 357 -14.90 3.00 -32.54
CA VAL A 357 -14.80 2.08 -31.41
C VAL A 357 -15.47 0.74 -31.73
N SER A 358 -16.56 0.72 -32.52
CA SER A 358 -17.18 -0.54 -32.95
C SER A 358 -16.32 -1.34 -33.95
N LYS A 359 -15.55 -0.65 -34.82
CA LYS A 359 -14.67 -1.32 -35.81
C LYS A 359 -13.41 -1.93 -35.19
N LEU A 360 -12.90 -1.37 -34.09
CA LEU A 360 -11.74 -1.94 -33.38
C LEU A 360 -12.06 -3.23 -32.61
N ASN A 361 -13.34 -3.46 -32.27
CA ASN A 361 -13.78 -4.67 -31.57
C ASN A 361 -14.20 -5.82 -32.48
N PHE A 362 -14.35 -5.60 -33.79
CA PHE A 362 -14.66 -6.66 -34.77
C PHE A 362 -13.43 -7.18 -35.53
N ALA A 363 -12.25 -6.58 -35.34
CA ALA A 363 -11.00 -6.98 -35.98
C ALA A 363 -10.00 -7.67 -35.02
N ARG A 364 -10.48 -8.20 -33.88
CA ARG A 364 -9.68 -9.01 -32.95
C ARG A 364 -10.32 -10.35 -32.68
#